data_AF-A0A3A9IN59-F1
#
_entry.id   AF-A0A3A9IN59-F1
#
_cell.length_a   1.000
_cell.length_b   1.000
_cell.length_c   1.000
_cell.angle_alpha   90.00
_cell.angle_beta   90.00
_cell.angle_gamma   90.00
#
_symmetry.space_group_name_H-M   'P 1'
#
loop_
_entity.id
_entity.type
_entity.pdbx_description
1 polymer ?
#
loop_
_entity_poly.entity_id
_entity_poly.type
_entity_poly.pdbx_seq_one_letter_code
_entity_poly.pdbx_strand_id
1 'polypeptide(L)'
;MNVHELREYDIRRAAAFCKTTEEWGGLSNMAGGYSLCVNGINVQSSESLYQACRFPDHPEVQKIILEQSSPMIAKRLGKPHIEKTRADWESSRIVIMKWCLRVKLAQNWDRFSSLLIATKDMDIIELSRKDDFWGVKHVDGNIYLGVNALGRLLMQLRHFVYSYKKDDFMLVPPPKLNNFKLFGKDIGPVSASDKTLSLPPLIGDLFESD
;
A
#
# COMPACT_ATOMS: atom_id res chain seq x y z
N MET A 1 -5.84 -13.08 14.47
CA MET A 1 -6.94 -12.12 14.16
C MET A 1 -7.73 -12.68 12.99
N ASN A 2 -9.04 -12.87 13.14
CA ASN A 2 -9.91 -13.17 12.02
C ASN A 2 -10.03 -11.90 11.16
N VAL A 3 -9.37 -11.88 10.00
CA VAL A 3 -9.28 -10.72 9.11
C VAL A 3 -10.53 -10.51 8.25
N HIS A 4 -11.54 -11.38 8.38
CA HIS A 4 -12.83 -11.28 7.70
C HIS A 4 -13.99 -10.90 8.64
N GLU A 5 -13.72 -10.71 9.92
CA GLU A 5 -14.70 -10.33 10.92
C GLU A 5 -15.12 -8.86 10.78
N LEU A 6 -16.43 -8.62 10.69
CA LEU A 6 -17.04 -7.28 10.75
C LEU A 6 -16.87 -6.69 12.15
N ARG A 7 -16.57 -5.39 12.23
CA ARG A 7 -16.42 -4.65 13.48
C ARG A 7 -17.10 -3.30 13.39
N GLU A 8 -17.61 -2.85 14.52
CA GLU A 8 -18.10 -1.49 14.72
C GLU A 8 -16.97 -0.57 15.17
N TYR A 9 -17.00 0.66 14.67
CA TYR A 9 -16.03 1.70 14.96
C TYR A 9 -16.79 2.99 15.28
N ASP A 10 -16.39 3.66 16.37
CA ASP A 10 -16.86 5.01 16.69
C ASP A 10 -15.92 6.03 16.05
N ILE A 11 -16.42 6.81 15.08
CA ILE A 11 -15.60 7.75 14.32
C ILE A 11 -14.92 8.81 15.21
N ARG A 12 -15.48 9.10 16.40
CA ARG A 12 -14.92 10.07 17.35
C ARG A 12 -13.62 9.60 17.99
N ARG A 13 -13.32 8.30 17.91
CA ARG A 13 -12.11 7.67 18.46
C ARG A 13 -11.21 7.11 17.36
N ALA A 14 -11.43 7.53 16.12
CA ALA A 14 -10.76 6.99 14.95
C ALA A 14 -9.97 8.06 14.18
N ALA A 15 -8.78 7.67 13.72
CA ALA A 15 -8.09 8.33 12.61
C ALA A 15 -8.78 7.91 11.30
N ALA A 16 -9.86 8.61 10.98
CA ALA A 16 -10.68 8.34 9.82
C ALA A 16 -10.18 9.09 8.58
N PHE A 17 -10.18 8.41 7.43
CA PHE A 17 -9.88 9.05 6.14
C PHE A 17 -10.80 8.57 5.02
N CYS A 18 -11.12 9.48 4.10
CA CYS A 18 -11.85 9.28 2.84
C CYS A 18 -11.06 9.84 1.63
N LYS A 19 -10.17 10.82 1.87
CA LYS A 19 -9.41 11.52 0.83
C LYS A 19 -7.91 11.48 1.15
N THR A 20 -7.09 11.40 0.11
CA THR A 20 -5.63 11.29 0.26
C THR A 20 -4.94 12.57 0.70
N THR A 21 -5.63 13.71 0.67
CA THR A 21 -5.08 15.05 0.94
C THR A 21 -5.44 15.60 2.32
N GLU A 22 -6.22 14.87 3.11
CA GLU A 22 -6.57 15.28 4.47
C GLU A 22 -5.53 14.81 5.50
N GLU A 23 -5.73 15.16 6.78
CA GLU A 23 -4.81 14.86 7.89
C GLU A 23 -4.33 13.41 7.89
N TRP A 24 -5.26 12.47 7.82
CA TRP A 24 -4.98 11.03 7.81
C TRP A 24 -4.86 10.45 6.39
N GLY A 25 -4.95 11.29 5.35
CA GLY A 25 -5.00 10.86 3.96
C GLY A 25 -3.76 10.08 3.51
N GLY A 26 -2.62 10.32 4.14
CA GLY A 26 -1.39 9.56 3.92
C GLY A 26 -1.47 8.08 4.33
N LEU A 27 -2.45 7.69 5.15
CA LEU A 27 -2.71 6.29 5.54
C LEU A 27 -3.33 5.49 4.39
N SER A 28 -4.01 6.15 3.45
CA SER A 28 -4.53 5.50 2.26
C SER A 28 -3.41 4.83 1.45
N ASN A 29 -3.69 3.66 0.91
CA ASN A 29 -2.81 3.00 -0.04
C ASN A 29 -2.80 3.71 -1.41
N MET A 30 -3.74 4.61 -1.67
CA MET A 30 -3.77 5.52 -2.84
C MET A 30 -3.04 6.86 -2.59
N ALA A 31 -2.46 7.07 -1.41
CA ALA A 31 -1.83 8.35 -1.09
C ALA A 31 -0.63 8.65 -2.01
N GLY A 32 -0.64 9.84 -2.60
CA GLY A 32 0.51 10.37 -3.35
C GLY A 32 1.66 10.80 -2.44
N GLY A 33 2.85 10.95 -3.01
CA GLY A 33 4.06 11.33 -2.26
C GLY A 33 4.68 10.20 -1.43
N TYR A 34 4.25 8.96 -1.67
CA TYR A 34 4.83 7.73 -1.13
C TYR A 34 5.24 6.79 -2.26
N SER A 35 5.97 7.31 -3.26
CA SER A 35 6.46 6.50 -4.38
C SER A 35 7.33 5.35 -3.88
N LEU A 36 7.29 4.25 -4.63
CA LEU A 36 7.96 3.01 -4.33
C LEU A 36 8.88 2.63 -5.50
N CYS A 37 9.90 1.83 -5.24
CA CYS A 37 10.74 1.19 -6.24
C CYS A 37 10.76 -0.31 -5.98
N VAL A 38 10.34 -1.13 -6.94
CA VAL A 38 10.30 -2.60 -6.82
C VAL A 38 10.94 -3.20 -8.05
N ASN A 39 11.97 -4.04 -7.87
CA ASN A 39 12.75 -4.59 -8.99
C ASN A 39 13.26 -3.50 -9.97
N GLY A 40 13.63 -2.32 -9.45
CA GLY A 40 14.05 -1.17 -10.26
C GLY A 40 12.91 -0.43 -10.97
N ILE A 41 11.65 -0.84 -10.77
CA ILE A 41 10.47 -0.20 -11.37
C ILE A 41 9.91 0.83 -10.39
N ASN A 42 9.80 2.07 -10.84
CA ASN A 42 9.12 3.13 -10.08
C ASN A 42 7.60 2.89 -10.08
N VAL A 43 7.00 2.94 -8.89
CA VAL A 43 5.57 2.73 -8.67
C VAL A 43 5.00 3.89 -7.85
N GLN A 44 3.96 4.52 -8.38
CA GLN A 44 3.45 5.79 -7.85
C GLN A 44 2.76 5.67 -6.48
N SER A 45 2.20 4.49 -6.16
CA SER A 45 1.47 4.26 -4.92
C SER A 45 1.39 2.76 -4.57
N SER A 46 1.07 2.45 -3.31
CA SER A 46 0.78 1.07 -2.90
C SER A 46 -0.42 0.46 -3.62
N GLU A 47 -1.45 1.25 -3.97
CA GLU A 47 -2.58 0.77 -4.78
C GLU A 47 -2.12 0.34 -6.18
N SER A 48 -1.29 1.14 -6.85
CA SER A 48 -0.77 0.78 -8.17
C SER A 48 0.03 -0.53 -8.13
N LEU A 49 0.89 -0.69 -7.10
CA LEU A 49 1.63 -1.94 -6.89
C LEU A 49 0.69 -3.12 -6.63
N TYR A 50 -0.30 -2.94 -5.74
CA TYR A 50 -1.29 -3.95 -5.40
C TYR A 50 -2.10 -4.41 -6.61
N GLN A 51 -2.54 -3.47 -7.46
CA GLN A 51 -3.25 -3.80 -8.70
C GLN A 51 -2.33 -4.48 -9.72
N ALA A 52 -1.05 -4.10 -9.82
CA ALA A 52 -0.11 -4.81 -10.70
C ALA A 52 0.14 -6.26 -10.23
N CYS A 53 0.29 -6.48 -8.92
CA CYS A 53 0.47 -7.82 -8.34
C CYS A 53 -0.74 -8.76 -8.52
N ARG A 54 -1.90 -8.22 -8.87
CA ARG A 54 -3.11 -8.98 -9.22
C ARG A 54 -2.97 -9.78 -10.52
N PHE A 55 -2.06 -9.35 -11.41
CA PHE A 55 -1.93 -9.85 -12.78
C PHE A 55 -0.51 -10.39 -13.06
N PRO A 56 0.00 -11.39 -12.29
CA PRO A 56 1.39 -11.83 -12.37
C PRO A 56 1.79 -12.47 -13.71
N ASP A 57 0.83 -13.07 -14.43
CA ASP A 57 1.05 -13.70 -15.74
C ASP A 57 0.82 -12.75 -16.92
N HIS A 58 0.45 -11.49 -16.65
CA HIS A 58 0.01 -10.53 -17.65
C HIS A 58 0.82 -9.22 -17.54
N PRO A 59 2.10 -9.25 -17.93
CA PRO A 59 2.98 -8.08 -17.85
C PRO A 59 2.46 -6.88 -18.64
N GLU A 60 1.67 -7.11 -19.71
CA GLU A 60 1.01 -6.06 -20.48
C GLU A 60 -0.03 -5.29 -19.64
N VAL A 61 -0.79 -5.99 -18.79
CA VAL A 61 -1.77 -5.36 -17.90
C VAL A 61 -1.06 -4.62 -16.76
N GLN A 62 0.00 -5.22 -16.21
CA GLN A 62 0.85 -4.56 -15.21
C GLN A 62 1.41 -3.24 -15.75
N LYS A 63 1.79 -3.20 -17.04
CA LYS A 63 2.38 -2.01 -17.66
C LYS A 63 1.35 -0.89 -17.74
N ILE A 64 0.16 -1.20 -18.25
CA ILE A 64 -0.97 -0.26 -18.32
C ILE A 64 -1.26 0.36 -16.96
N ILE A 65 -1.21 -0.44 -15.88
CA ILE A 65 -1.46 0.01 -14.50
C ILE A 65 -0.34 0.90 -13.97
N LEU A 66 0.93 0.49 -14.14
CA LEU A 66 2.08 1.15 -13.53
C LEU A 66 2.52 2.42 -14.27
N GLU A 67 2.16 2.58 -15.55
CA GLU A 67 2.39 3.82 -16.31
C GLU A 67 1.48 4.97 -15.86
N GLN A 68 0.44 4.71 -15.05
CA GLN A 68 -0.47 5.74 -14.61
C GLN A 68 0.08 6.51 -13.40
N SER A 69 0.07 7.85 -13.51
CA SER A 69 0.38 8.75 -12.40
C SER A 69 -0.67 8.72 -11.29
N SER A 70 -1.94 8.42 -11.63
CA SER A 70 -3.05 8.40 -10.68
C SER A 70 -3.41 6.97 -10.26
N PRO A 71 -3.41 6.65 -8.95
CA PRO A 71 -3.84 5.34 -8.44
C PRO A 71 -5.29 5.01 -8.78
N MET A 72 -6.16 6.02 -8.83
CA MET A 72 -7.56 5.84 -9.24
C MET A 72 -7.65 5.39 -10.71
N ILE A 73 -6.82 5.97 -11.58
CA ILE A 73 -6.75 5.57 -12.99
C ILE A 73 -6.15 4.17 -13.10
N ALA A 74 -5.06 3.88 -12.38
CA ALA A 74 -4.44 2.55 -12.34
C ALA A 74 -5.46 1.45 -11.98
N LYS A 75 -6.21 1.64 -10.89
CA LYS A 75 -7.30 0.74 -10.49
C LYS A 75 -8.40 0.60 -11.54
N ARG A 76 -8.79 1.73 -12.16
CA ARG A 76 -9.84 1.74 -13.19
C ARG A 76 -9.39 0.97 -14.44
N LEU A 77 -8.15 1.12 -14.87
CA LEU A 77 -7.61 0.42 -16.05
C LEU A 77 -7.33 -1.06 -15.81
N GLY A 78 -7.13 -1.49 -14.56
CA GLY A 78 -7.09 -2.91 -14.22
C GLY A 78 -8.46 -3.60 -14.25
N LYS A 79 -9.56 -2.85 -14.06
CA LYS A 79 -10.92 -3.42 -13.94
C LYS A 79 -11.41 -4.17 -15.19
N PRO A 80 -11.17 -3.72 -16.43
CA PRO A 80 -11.52 -4.46 -17.64
C PRO A 80 -10.79 -5.80 -17.82
N HIS A 81 -9.76 -6.09 -17.02
CA HIS A 81 -8.94 -7.29 -17.11
C HIS A 81 -9.20 -8.26 -15.96
N ILE A 82 -10.36 -8.16 -15.29
CA ILE A 82 -10.66 -8.94 -14.08
C ILE A 82 -10.54 -10.45 -14.30
N GLU A 83 -10.82 -10.93 -15.51
CA GLU A 83 -10.69 -12.31 -15.97
C GLU A 83 -9.25 -12.83 -15.98
N LYS A 84 -8.27 -11.92 -16.03
CA LYS A 84 -6.83 -12.20 -15.97
C LYS A 84 -6.27 -12.20 -14.55
N THR A 85 -7.12 -12.04 -13.54
CA THR A 85 -6.73 -12.05 -12.13
C THR A 85 -6.09 -13.39 -11.76
N ARG A 86 -5.01 -13.37 -10.97
CA ARG A 86 -4.41 -14.58 -10.38
C ARG A 86 -5.47 -15.47 -9.70
N ALA A 87 -5.37 -16.78 -9.89
CA ALA A 87 -6.38 -17.73 -9.41
C ALA A 87 -6.56 -17.75 -7.88
N ASP A 88 -5.51 -17.44 -7.13
CA ASP A 88 -5.49 -17.37 -5.66
C ASP A 88 -5.77 -15.95 -5.13
N TRP A 89 -6.40 -15.07 -5.91
CA TRP A 89 -6.58 -13.67 -5.51
C TRP A 89 -7.32 -13.48 -4.19
N GLU A 90 -8.41 -14.22 -3.97
CA GLU A 90 -9.22 -14.03 -2.77
C GLU A 90 -8.43 -14.38 -1.48
N SER A 91 -7.58 -15.40 -1.53
CA SER A 91 -6.73 -15.80 -0.40
C SER A 91 -5.42 -15.00 -0.30
N SER A 92 -4.94 -14.43 -1.41
CA SER A 92 -3.65 -13.70 -1.46
C SER A 92 -3.78 -12.18 -1.27
N ARG A 93 -4.95 -11.57 -1.56
CA ARG A 93 -5.14 -10.11 -1.58
C ARG A 93 -4.73 -9.40 -0.29
N ILE A 94 -5.00 -9.99 0.88
CA ILE A 94 -4.60 -9.42 2.19
C ILE A 94 -3.07 -9.49 2.35
N VAL A 95 -2.47 -10.61 1.97
CA VAL A 95 -1.02 -10.82 2.07
C VAL A 95 -0.27 -9.86 1.14
N ILE A 96 -0.78 -9.66 -0.08
CA ILE A 96 -0.22 -8.71 -1.05
C ILE A 96 -0.34 -7.28 -0.53
N MET A 97 -1.52 -6.86 -0.05
CA MET A 97 -1.69 -5.51 0.52
C MET A 97 -0.77 -5.28 1.71
N LYS A 98 -0.67 -6.26 2.63
CA LYS A 98 0.26 -6.20 3.76
C LYS A 98 1.70 -5.99 3.29
N TRP A 99 2.12 -6.71 2.25
CA TRP A 99 3.45 -6.54 1.66
C TRP A 99 3.62 -5.14 1.04
N CYS A 100 2.65 -4.64 0.27
CA CYS A 100 2.69 -3.29 -0.30
C CYS A 100 2.82 -2.19 0.77
N LEU A 101 2.13 -2.32 1.91
CA LEU A 101 2.24 -1.39 3.04
C LEU A 101 3.60 -1.46 3.73
N ARG A 102 4.20 -2.65 3.83
CA ARG A 102 5.57 -2.82 4.36
C ARG A 102 6.60 -2.16 3.45
N VAL A 103 6.47 -2.34 2.13
CA VAL A 103 7.32 -1.64 1.14
C VAL A 103 7.15 -0.13 1.27
N LYS A 104 5.91 0.36 1.39
CA LYS A 104 5.61 1.78 1.63
C LYS A 104 6.30 2.32 2.87
N LEU A 105 6.26 1.58 3.98
CA LEU A 105 6.95 1.95 5.22
C LEU A 105 8.46 1.97 5.05
N ALA A 106 9.04 0.90 4.49
CA ALA A 106 10.49 0.79 4.32
C ALA A 106 11.07 1.98 3.52
N GLN A 107 10.46 2.30 2.38
CA GLN A 107 10.96 3.32 1.45
C GLN A 107 10.49 4.75 1.78
N ASN A 108 9.64 4.91 2.79
CA ASN A 108 9.15 6.23 3.23
C ASN A 108 9.15 6.32 4.76
N TRP A 109 10.19 5.77 5.39
CA TRP A 109 10.24 5.54 6.83
C TRP A 109 9.85 6.79 7.62
N ASP A 110 10.58 7.89 7.45
CA ASP A 110 10.42 9.07 8.33
C ASP A 110 9.01 9.65 8.25
N ARG A 111 8.45 9.79 7.04
CA ARG A 111 7.11 10.35 6.84
C ARG A 111 6.00 9.38 7.24
N PHE A 112 6.08 8.12 6.80
CA PHE A 112 4.98 7.17 7.00
C PHE A 112 4.94 6.59 8.41
N SER A 113 6.10 6.32 9.03
CA SER A 113 6.15 5.89 10.44
C SER A 113 5.62 6.97 11.38
N SER A 114 6.01 8.23 11.16
CA SER A 114 5.50 9.37 11.94
C SER A 114 3.98 9.50 11.82
N LEU A 115 3.43 9.33 10.62
CA LEU A 115 1.98 9.35 10.42
C LEU A 115 1.28 8.20 11.16
N LEU A 116 1.84 6.98 11.12
CA LEU A 116 1.30 5.84 11.87
C LEU A 116 1.33 6.10 13.39
N ILE A 117 2.45 6.60 13.92
CA ILE A 117 2.60 6.92 15.35
C ILE A 117 1.63 8.03 15.77
N ALA A 118 1.41 9.04 14.94
CA ALA A 118 0.51 10.16 15.22
C ALA A 118 -0.94 9.71 15.48
N THR A 119 -1.35 8.55 14.95
CA THR A 119 -2.67 7.97 15.23
C THR A 119 -2.82 7.43 16.66
N LYS A 120 -1.74 7.32 17.44
CA LYS A 120 -1.73 6.84 18.84
C LYS A 120 -2.51 5.53 19.00
N ASP A 121 -3.50 5.50 19.89
CA ASP A 121 -4.37 4.36 20.15
C ASP A 121 -5.69 4.39 19.38
N MET A 122 -5.87 5.37 18.47
CA MET A 122 -7.09 5.47 17.67
C MET A 122 -7.22 4.28 16.72
N ASP A 123 -8.46 3.89 16.43
CA ASP A 123 -8.72 3.02 15.30
C ASP A 123 -8.34 3.76 14.01
N ILE A 124 -7.71 3.07 13.07
CA ILE A 124 -7.48 3.63 11.72
C ILE A 124 -8.60 3.09 10.84
N ILE A 125 -9.40 3.96 10.22
CA ILE A 125 -10.54 3.54 9.40
C ILE A 125 -10.55 4.27 8.04
N GLU A 126 -10.78 3.52 6.96
CA GLU A 126 -11.08 4.09 5.64
C GLU A 126 -12.60 4.23 5.50
N LEU A 127 -13.10 5.45 5.37
CA LEU A 127 -14.51 5.73 5.15
C LEU A 127 -14.87 5.44 3.69
N SER A 128 -15.79 4.50 3.49
CA SER A 128 -16.21 4.06 2.17
C SER A 128 -17.71 4.15 1.99
N ARG A 129 -18.14 4.49 0.78
CA ARG A 129 -19.57 4.47 0.39
C ARG A 129 -20.04 3.08 -0.05
N LYS A 130 -19.12 2.18 -0.42
CA LYS A 130 -19.44 0.93 -1.12
C LYS A 130 -18.70 -0.30 -0.60
N ASP A 131 -17.47 -0.12 -0.15
CA ASP A 131 -16.55 -1.18 0.26
C ASP A 131 -16.50 -1.28 1.80
N ASP A 132 -17.11 -2.32 2.34
CA ASP A 132 -17.06 -2.67 3.76
C ASP A 132 -16.00 -3.71 4.08
N PHE A 133 -15.20 -4.14 3.11
CA PHE A 133 -14.10 -5.06 3.33
C PHE A 133 -12.81 -4.29 3.68
N TRP A 134 -12.36 -3.41 2.78
CA TRP A 134 -11.13 -2.64 3.02
C TRP A 134 -11.36 -1.48 3.97
N GLY A 135 -12.54 -0.87 3.91
CA GLY A 135 -12.98 0.23 4.77
C GLY A 135 -14.23 -0.08 5.59
N VAL A 136 -14.94 0.98 5.96
CA VAL A 136 -16.15 0.96 6.78
C VAL A 136 -17.24 1.85 6.18
N LYS A 137 -18.50 1.52 6.45
CA LYS A 137 -19.69 2.27 6.03
C LYS A 137 -20.40 2.86 7.24
N HIS A 138 -21.01 4.03 7.06
CA HIS A 138 -21.86 4.63 8.09
C HIS A 138 -23.09 3.76 8.33
N VAL A 139 -23.46 3.57 9.60
CA VAL A 139 -24.65 2.79 10.00
C VAL A 139 -25.64 3.68 10.73
N ASP A 140 -25.26 4.24 11.87
CA ASP A 140 -26.10 5.11 12.68
C ASP A 140 -25.26 6.06 13.53
N GLY A 141 -25.71 7.29 13.71
CA GLY A 141 -25.02 8.32 14.50
C GLY A 141 -23.53 8.43 14.14
N ASN A 142 -22.66 8.08 15.08
CA ASN A 142 -21.20 8.09 14.95
C ASN A 142 -20.59 6.70 14.67
N ILE A 143 -21.42 5.70 14.42
CA ILE A 143 -21.02 4.30 14.27
C ILE A 143 -20.85 3.95 12.79
N TYR A 144 -19.71 3.32 12.52
CA TYR A 144 -19.35 2.79 11.22
C TYR A 144 -19.08 1.29 11.34
N LEU A 145 -19.49 0.52 10.34
CA LEU A 145 -19.35 -0.93 10.31
C LEU A 145 -18.56 -1.38 9.08
N GLY A 146 -17.64 -2.31 9.28
CA GLY A 146 -16.91 -2.96 8.20
C GLY A 146 -15.83 -3.89 8.73
N VAL A 147 -15.26 -4.70 7.85
CA VAL A 147 -14.08 -5.52 8.17
C VAL A 147 -12.88 -4.61 8.41
N ASN A 148 -12.79 -3.48 7.69
CA ASN A 148 -11.71 -2.50 7.79
C ASN A 148 -10.32 -3.15 7.66
N ALA A 149 -10.15 -4.04 6.69
CA ALA A 149 -8.93 -4.81 6.55
C ALA A 149 -7.70 -3.90 6.36
N LEU A 150 -7.83 -2.78 5.63
CA LEU A 150 -6.74 -1.83 5.42
C LEU A 150 -6.34 -1.17 6.75
N GLY A 151 -7.32 -0.62 7.47
CA GLY A 151 -7.11 0.02 8.76
C GLY A 151 -6.48 -0.93 9.78
N ARG A 152 -6.92 -2.19 9.82
CA ARG A 152 -6.35 -3.21 10.71
C ARG A 152 -4.90 -3.58 10.35
N LEU A 153 -4.56 -3.65 9.06
CA LEU A 153 -3.17 -3.82 8.63
C LEU A 153 -2.30 -2.63 9.04
N LEU A 154 -2.82 -1.40 8.93
CA LEU A 154 -2.11 -0.19 9.35
C LEU A 154 -1.91 -0.14 10.88
N MET A 155 -2.91 -0.53 11.67
CA MET A 155 -2.78 -0.64 13.12
C MET A 155 -1.77 -1.71 13.53
N GLN A 156 -1.75 -2.85 12.85
CA GLN A 156 -0.70 -3.87 13.05
C GLN A 156 0.68 -3.30 12.71
N LEU A 157 0.80 -2.56 11.62
CA LEU A 157 2.06 -1.95 11.21
C LEU A 157 2.53 -0.89 12.21
N ARG A 158 1.62 -0.04 12.70
CA ARG A 158 1.86 0.90 13.80
C ARG A 158 2.39 0.19 15.04
N HIS A 159 1.76 -0.91 15.45
CA HIS A 159 2.23 -1.69 16.58
C HIS A 159 3.67 -2.19 16.38
N PHE A 160 4.00 -2.67 15.17
CA PHE A 160 5.38 -3.07 14.88
C PHE A 160 6.35 -1.89 14.92
N VAL A 161 5.97 -0.71 14.42
CA VAL A 161 6.80 0.50 14.49
C VAL A 161 7.12 0.87 15.95
N TYR A 162 6.23 0.62 16.91
CA TYR A 162 6.54 0.79 18.33
C TYR A 162 7.44 -0.29 18.92
N SER A 163 7.35 -1.52 18.43
CA SER A 163 8.00 -2.69 19.02
C SER A 163 9.40 -2.99 18.47
N TYR A 164 9.74 -2.48 17.29
CA TYR A 164 10.95 -2.83 16.55
C TYR A 164 11.74 -1.59 16.11
N LYS A 165 13.01 -1.79 15.76
CA LYS A 165 13.90 -0.71 15.30
C LYS A 165 13.71 -0.47 13.80
N LYS A 166 14.07 0.73 13.33
CA LYS A 166 14.04 1.10 11.91
C LYS A 166 14.66 0.04 11.00
N ASP A 167 15.82 -0.48 11.39
CA ASP A 167 16.59 -1.45 10.60
C ASP A 167 15.81 -2.74 10.32
N ASP A 168 14.91 -3.15 11.20
CA ASP A 168 14.07 -4.34 11.05
C ASP A 168 13.06 -4.23 9.88
N PHE A 169 12.86 -3.01 9.35
CA PHE A 169 11.92 -2.73 8.27
C PHE A 169 12.59 -2.43 6.94
N MET A 170 13.92 -2.24 6.91
CA MET A 170 14.62 -1.71 5.73
C MET A 170 14.72 -2.74 4.59
N LEU A 171 14.50 -4.02 4.89
CA LEU A 171 14.43 -5.10 3.90
C LEU A 171 13.08 -5.83 3.98
N VAL A 172 12.32 -5.80 2.90
CA VAL A 172 10.99 -6.40 2.82
C VAL A 172 11.04 -7.61 1.89
N PRO A 173 11.06 -8.85 2.43
CA PRO A 173 11.02 -10.05 1.59
C PRO A 173 9.67 -10.15 0.86
N PRO A 174 9.64 -10.76 -0.35
CA PRO A 174 8.39 -11.03 -1.05
C PRO A 174 7.50 -11.96 -0.21
N PRO A 175 6.16 -11.86 -0.36
CA PRO A 175 5.26 -12.81 0.28
C PRO A 175 5.51 -14.22 -0.29
N LYS A 176 5.30 -15.24 0.55
CA LYS A 176 5.37 -16.65 0.15
C LYS A 176 4.13 -17.02 -0.69
N LEU A 177 4.09 -16.51 -1.91
CA LEU A 177 3.04 -16.77 -2.89
C LEU A 177 3.67 -17.40 -4.13
N ASN A 178 2.98 -18.38 -4.69
CA ASN A 178 3.35 -18.89 -6.00
C ASN A 178 3.13 -17.79 -7.05
N ASN A 179 3.99 -17.74 -8.05
CA ASN A 179 3.87 -16.82 -9.17
C ASN A 179 3.72 -15.35 -8.73
N PHE A 180 4.67 -14.85 -7.94
CA PHE A 180 4.69 -13.46 -7.48
C PHE A 180 5.70 -12.65 -8.30
N LYS A 181 5.22 -12.14 -9.44
CA LYS A 181 6.06 -11.54 -10.49
C LYS A 181 5.65 -10.11 -10.81
N LEU A 182 6.63 -9.33 -11.27
CA LEU A 182 6.46 -8.02 -11.88
C LEU A 182 7.19 -8.00 -13.23
N PHE A 183 6.45 -7.68 -14.29
CA PHE A 183 6.92 -7.73 -15.67
C PHE A 183 7.57 -9.05 -16.06
N GLY A 184 6.95 -10.16 -15.65
CA GLY A 184 7.42 -11.52 -15.95
C GLY A 184 8.65 -11.97 -15.14
N LYS A 185 9.20 -11.12 -14.26
CA LYS A 185 10.34 -11.46 -13.38
C LYS A 185 9.85 -11.66 -11.95
N ASP A 186 10.42 -12.61 -11.23
CA ASP A 186 10.11 -12.81 -9.81
C ASP A 186 10.48 -11.56 -9.00
N ILE A 187 9.61 -11.19 -8.05
CA ILE A 187 9.85 -10.06 -7.16
C ILE A 187 10.82 -10.51 -6.06
N GLY A 188 11.99 -9.86 -6.00
CA GLY A 188 13.00 -10.11 -4.97
C GLY A 188 12.71 -9.35 -3.67
N PRO A 189 13.58 -9.48 -2.65
CA PRO A 189 13.54 -8.61 -1.49
C PRO A 189 13.65 -7.14 -1.91
N VAL A 190 12.79 -6.28 -1.35
CA VAL A 190 12.77 -4.84 -1.64
C VAL A 190 13.43 -4.09 -0.51
N SER A 191 14.43 -3.26 -0.82
CA SER A 191 15.16 -2.44 0.14
C SER A 191 14.60 -1.01 0.22
N ALA A 192 14.77 -0.37 1.36
CA ALA A 192 14.55 1.07 1.52
C ALA A 192 15.40 1.91 0.53
N SER A 193 16.63 1.45 0.23
CA SER A 193 17.58 2.14 -0.66
C SER A 193 17.23 2.06 -2.15
N ASP A 194 16.38 1.12 -2.57
CA ASP A 194 16.02 0.94 -3.99
C ASP A 194 15.36 2.19 -4.57
N LYS A 195 14.70 2.98 -3.72
CA LYS A 195 14.10 4.25 -4.09
C LYS A 195 15.14 5.28 -4.54
N THR A 196 16.29 5.35 -3.86
CA THR A 196 17.37 6.29 -4.20
C THR A 196 18.04 5.95 -5.52
N LEU A 197 18.20 4.65 -5.83
CA LEU A 197 18.81 4.17 -7.07
C LEU A 197 17.98 4.46 -8.33
N SER A 198 16.69 4.77 -8.16
CA SER A 198 15.76 5.02 -9.26
C SER A 198 15.55 6.50 -9.60
N LEU A 199 16.07 7.41 -8.77
CA LEU A 199 16.07 8.84 -9.11
C LEU A 199 17.11 9.06 -10.22
N PRO A 200 16.76 9.79 -11.30
CA PRO A 200 17.77 10.19 -12.26
C PRO A 200 18.88 10.97 -11.53
N PRO A 201 20.15 10.82 -11.93
CA PRO A 201 21.24 11.60 -11.34
C PRO A 201 20.85 13.08 -11.37
N LEU A 202 21.06 13.77 -10.25
CA LEU A 202 20.88 15.21 -10.19
C LEU A 202 21.80 15.83 -11.25
N ILE A 203 21.28 16.78 -12.02
CA ILE A 203 22.02 17.53 -13.05
C ILE A 203 23.29 18.23 -12.47
N GLY A 204 23.45 18.26 -11.15
CA GLY A 204 24.63 18.77 -10.45
C GLY A 204 25.89 17.90 -10.50
N ASP A 205 25.79 16.60 -10.82
CA ASP A 205 26.96 15.70 -10.86
C ASP A 205 27.73 15.77 -12.22
N LEU A 206 27.40 16.74 -13.08
CA LEU A 206 28.08 16.99 -14.36
C LEU A 206 29.27 17.97 -14.25
N PHE A 207 29.55 18.48 -13.06
CA PHE A 207 30.71 19.33 -12.79
C PHE A 207 31.47 18.77 -11.58
N GLU A 208 32.28 17.73 -11.79
CA GLU A 208 33.53 17.55 -11.05
C GLU A 208 34.34 16.40 -11.66
N SER A 209 35.20 16.76 -12.62
CA SER A 209 36.53 16.17 -12.78
C SER A 209 37.35 17.16 -13.63
N ASP A 210 37.96 18.14 -12.95
CA ASP A 210 39.18 18.78 -13.44
C ASP A 210 40.39 17.91 -13.05
#